data_AF-A0A3B8J785-F1
#
_entry.id   AF-A0A3B8J785-F1
#
_cell.length_a   1.000
_cell.length_b   1.000
_cell.length_c   1.000
_cell.angle_alpha   90.00
_cell.angle_beta   90.00
_cell.angle_gamma   90.00
#
_symmetry.space_group_name_H-M   'P 1'
#
loop_
_entity.id
_entity.type
_entity.pdbx_description
1 polymer ?
#
loop_
_entity_poly.entity_id
_entity_poly.type
_entity_poly.pdbx_seq_one_letter_code
_entity_poly.pdbx_strand_id
1 'polypeptide(L)'
;SASQGSSFAFLETSSCCANSSGDNARLRSPFVSGTNRAVTFDYHMYGGNIGTLHLDVQVSGGSWQTSVRSQSGNQGNSWQSASVDLSSFSGDLRVRFRAVAAGGWQGDIAIDNLSLTTGSGGGGGFGPAPTNLTATVDGSAIDLSWSDNSTGEDSFRIERSSGGAFSEVGSVGTGVSTYTDNGVSTGVTYTYRVRAEDQGVFSDYSNTASATVPGGGGGNLAFLQPINGDKLLFIGQDLLSVSEYISQCAGCPTPGGTATYVNLAGVLTGNFYGALGYTEAKQPFGVDVDWGGGPLNAYSNAIGFPNSAVQIGLYLVDQIDQINSGQLDNQIGHMADYFKAFPNTAFYLRVGYEFDGAWNAYSGPTFITAYRRIVDILRQNGVSNVAYVWQSSTSPIDDIIDGGREPLSAYYPGDNYVDWFGMSWFLRPDEQATVGATISTQRWLADELVNLARSANKPVMICEAAPQGYDIGQGSNSNISTVWDGASAANTQSKSGSQIWSEWFQPFFDYIYANDDVIKGVTLIDADWDSQGLWDAPYEQGYWGDSRI
;
A
#
# COMPACT_ATOMS: atom_id res chain seq x y z
N SER A 1 33.52 28.29 10.91
CA SER A 1 32.99 27.44 9.84
C SER A 1 32.77 28.30 8.61
N ALA A 2 32.91 27.74 7.41
CA ALA A 2 32.49 28.41 6.17
C ALA A 2 30.97 28.66 6.19
N SER A 3 30.50 29.66 5.46
CA SER A 3 29.07 29.89 5.21
C SER A 3 28.52 28.78 4.31
N GLN A 4 29.31 28.35 3.32
CA GLN A 4 28.99 27.27 2.41
C GLN A 4 30.17 26.31 2.26
N GLY A 5 29.92 25.00 2.32
CA GLY A 5 30.96 23.98 2.11
C GLY A 5 32.04 23.98 3.20
N SER A 6 33.30 23.78 2.80
CA SER A 6 34.44 23.58 3.72
C SER A 6 35.51 24.67 3.67
N SER A 7 35.39 25.67 2.78
CA SER A 7 36.46 26.65 2.50
C SER A 7 35.89 28.07 2.42
N PHE A 8 36.65 29.06 2.91
CA PHE A 8 36.33 30.49 2.80
C PHE A 8 37.63 31.30 2.67
N ALA A 9 37.55 32.54 2.20
CA ALA A 9 38.71 33.45 2.15
C ALA A 9 38.64 34.45 3.30
N PHE A 10 39.77 34.81 3.90
CA PHE A 10 39.79 35.79 4.97
C PHE A 10 41.07 36.63 5.01
N LEU A 11 40.95 37.82 5.60
CA LEU A 11 42.07 38.66 6.01
C LEU A 11 42.53 38.22 7.39
N GLU A 12 43.75 37.71 7.49
CA GLU A 12 44.40 37.36 8.76
C GLU A 12 45.09 38.59 9.35
N THR A 13 44.73 38.96 10.59
CA THR A 13 45.21 40.17 11.27
C THR A 13 46.17 39.91 12.43
N SER A 14 46.55 38.64 12.67
CA SER A 14 47.63 38.28 13.60
C SER A 14 48.95 39.02 13.31
N SER A 15 49.85 39.08 14.29
CA SER A 15 51.07 39.91 14.25
C SER A 15 52.04 39.63 13.10
N CYS A 16 51.92 38.48 12.43
CA CYS A 16 52.70 38.13 11.24
C CYS A 16 52.10 38.60 9.91
N CYS A 17 50.86 39.10 9.92
CA CYS A 17 50.05 39.38 8.74
C CYS A 17 49.58 40.85 8.75
N ALA A 18 48.31 41.13 8.42
CA ALA A 18 47.77 42.48 8.29
C ALA A 18 47.41 43.10 9.65
N ASN A 19 48.39 43.24 10.55
CA ASN A 19 48.18 43.74 11.92
C ASN A 19 48.22 45.28 12.01
N SER A 20 48.77 45.98 11.00
CA SER A 20 48.86 47.44 11.02
C SER A 20 47.62 48.09 10.42
N SER A 21 47.23 49.26 10.96
CA SER A 21 46.13 50.04 10.41
C SER A 21 46.42 50.42 8.95
N GLY A 22 45.51 50.08 8.04
CA GLY A 22 45.66 50.34 6.59
C GLY A 22 46.22 49.18 5.77
N ASP A 23 46.77 48.14 6.41
CA ASP A 23 47.12 46.89 5.73
C ASP A 23 45.88 46.33 5.02
N ASN A 24 46.04 45.80 3.81
CA ASN A 24 44.89 45.32 3.06
C ASN A 24 45.18 44.09 2.20
N ALA A 25 44.19 43.20 2.13
CA ALA A 25 44.13 42.09 1.19
C ALA A 25 43.12 42.38 0.08
N ARG A 26 43.38 41.85 -1.12
CA ARG A 26 42.60 42.13 -2.32
C ARG A 26 42.32 40.85 -3.10
N LEU A 27 41.07 40.43 -3.17
CA LEU A 27 40.62 39.34 -4.03
C LEU A 27 39.94 39.92 -5.27
N ARG A 28 40.42 39.58 -6.46
CA ARG A 28 39.99 40.18 -7.73
C ARG A 28 39.42 39.12 -8.66
N SER A 29 38.29 39.41 -9.29
CA SER A 29 37.73 38.57 -10.34
C SER A 29 38.40 38.83 -11.71
N PRO A 30 38.26 37.90 -12.68
CA PRO A 30 38.39 38.20 -14.10
C PRO A 30 37.37 39.27 -14.56
N PHE A 31 37.58 39.83 -15.75
CA PHE A 31 36.54 40.61 -16.42
C PHE A 31 35.42 39.69 -16.90
N VAL A 32 34.19 40.16 -16.72
CA VAL A 32 32.97 39.51 -17.17
C VAL A 32 32.18 40.46 -18.07
N SER A 33 31.72 39.91 -19.18
CA SER A 33 30.86 40.58 -20.15
C SER A 33 29.39 40.37 -19.81
N GLY A 34 28.51 41.24 -20.29
CA GLY A 34 27.06 41.12 -20.10
C GLY A 34 26.41 42.35 -19.45
N THR A 35 25.09 42.41 -19.49
CA THR A 35 24.26 43.44 -18.86
C THR A 35 23.54 42.88 -17.63
N ASN A 36 22.91 43.71 -16.79
CA ASN A 36 22.15 43.27 -15.60
C ASN A 36 22.95 42.33 -14.69
N ARG A 37 23.99 42.87 -14.06
CA ARG A 37 24.95 42.11 -13.27
C ARG A 37 24.72 42.35 -11.79
N ALA A 38 24.86 41.33 -10.95
CA ALA A 38 24.87 41.48 -9.49
C ALA A 38 26.02 40.67 -8.88
N VAL A 39 26.54 41.15 -7.75
CA VAL A 39 27.48 40.39 -6.91
C VAL A 39 26.79 40.01 -5.62
N THR A 40 26.76 38.71 -5.32
CA THR A 40 26.32 38.19 -4.02
C THR A 40 27.50 37.57 -3.28
N PHE A 41 27.52 37.72 -1.96
CA PHE A 41 28.56 37.18 -1.09
C PHE A 41 28.10 37.12 0.36
N ASP A 42 28.66 36.16 1.10
CA ASP A 42 28.57 36.11 2.55
C ASP A 42 29.84 36.72 3.16
N TYR A 43 29.70 37.36 4.33
CA TYR A 43 30.81 37.94 5.08
C TYR A 43 30.66 37.71 6.59
N HIS A 44 31.78 37.58 7.27
CA HIS A 44 31.86 37.49 8.73
C HIS A 44 32.89 38.49 9.25
N MET A 45 32.46 39.31 10.20
CA MET A 45 33.19 40.48 10.69
C MET A 45 32.96 40.62 12.19
N TYR A 46 33.70 39.86 13.01
CA TYR A 46 33.50 39.82 14.47
C TYR A 46 34.82 39.93 15.24
N GLY A 47 34.93 40.93 16.11
CA GLY A 47 36.14 41.18 16.89
C GLY A 47 36.22 42.61 17.41
N GLY A 48 37.28 42.90 18.18
CA GLY A 48 37.53 44.21 18.79
C GLY A 48 38.23 45.22 17.85
N ASN A 49 38.89 44.74 16.80
CA ASN A 49 39.69 45.55 15.87
C ASN A 49 39.27 45.34 14.40
N ILE A 50 37.98 45.07 14.18
CA ILE A 50 37.45 44.83 12.84
C ILE A 50 37.56 46.10 12.00
N GLY A 51 38.26 45.97 10.88
CA GLY A 51 38.43 47.04 9.91
C GLY A 51 37.26 47.14 8.94
N THR A 52 37.56 47.37 7.66
CA THR A 52 36.54 47.63 6.64
C THR A 52 36.65 46.66 5.47
N LEU A 53 35.54 46.03 5.11
CA LEU A 53 35.38 45.30 3.86
C LEU A 53 34.81 46.24 2.79
N HIS A 54 35.49 46.35 1.65
CA HIS A 54 35.03 47.11 0.49
C HIS A 54 34.79 46.20 -0.71
N LEU A 55 33.76 46.51 -1.50
CA LEU A 55 33.60 46.05 -2.88
C LEU A 55 33.97 47.20 -3.83
N ASP A 56 34.89 46.95 -4.74
CA ASP A 56 35.27 47.87 -5.82
C ASP A 56 34.88 47.27 -7.18
N VAL A 57 34.57 48.12 -8.15
CA VAL A 57 34.22 47.73 -9.53
C VAL A 57 35.14 48.43 -10.52
N GLN A 58 35.57 47.72 -11.57
CA GLN A 58 36.29 48.32 -12.69
C GLN A 58 35.68 47.87 -14.00
N VAL A 59 35.21 48.83 -14.80
CA VAL A 59 34.85 48.62 -16.21
C VAL A 59 36.12 48.57 -17.06
N SER A 60 36.15 47.73 -18.10
CA SER A 60 37.28 47.53 -19.00
C SER A 60 37.74 48.86 -19.61
N GLY A 61 39.05 49.12 -19.55
CA GLY A 61 39.63 50.41 -19.94
C GLY A 61 39.42 51.58 -18.98
N GLY A 62 38.64 51.42 -17.90
CA GLY A 62 38.34 52.44 -16.90
C GLY A 62 39.21 52.36 -15.63
N SER A 63 39.08 53.37 -14.77
CA SER A 63 39.63 53.36 -13.41
C SER A 63 38.74 52.57 -12.43
N TRP A 64 39.29 52.13 -11.31
CA TRP A 64 38.50 51.50 -10.24
C TRP A 64 37.53 52.52 -9.63
N GLN A 65 36.24 52.18 -9.60
CA GLN A 65 35.27 52.80 -8.74
C GLN A 65 35.32 52.09 -7.38
N THR A 66 35.82 52.78 -6.37
CA THR A 66 36.10 52.20 -5.06
C THR A 66 34.90 52.29 -4.12
N SER A 67 34.71 51.28 -3.29
CA SER A 67 33.70 51.26 -2.24
C SER A 67 32.26 51.41 -2.75
N VAL A 68 31.92 50.74 -3.86
CA VAL A 68 30.51 50.66 -4.33
C VAL A 68 29.61 50.02 -3.27
N ARG A 69 30.20 49.20 -2.41
CA ARG A 69 29.67 48.79 -1.10
C ARG A 69 30.81 48.77 -0.10
N SER A 70 30.53 49.09 1.17
CA SER A 70 31.49 48.92 2.26
C SER A 70 30.82 48.66 3.60
N GLN A 71 31.40 47.77 4.41
CA GLN A 71 30.96 47.48 5.76
C GLN A 71 32.16 47.60 6.70
N SER A 72 31.98 48.23 7.87
CA SER A 72 33.06 48.51 8.82
C SER A 72 32.68 48.07 10.24
N GLY A 73 33.69 47.67 11.01
CA GLY A 73 33.50 47.32 12.42
C GLY A 73 32.74 46.01 12.62
N ASN A 74 32.49 45.68 13.89
CA ASN A 74 31.88 44.42 14.29
C ASN A 74 30.42 44.31 13.82
N GLN A 75 30.07 43.21 13.16
CA GLN A 75 28.76 42.88 12.58
C GLN A 75 28.04 41.73 13.30
N GLY A 76 28.57 41.30 14.45
CA GLY A 76 28.07 40.15 15.19
C GLY A 76 28.74 38.83 14.79
N ASN A 77 28.62 37.83 15.66
CA ASN A 77 29.25 36.52 15.50
C ASN A 77 28.38 35.55 14.68
N SER A 78 27.97 35.98 13.50
CA SER A 78 27.21 35.16 12.54
C SER A 78 27.52 35.64 11.13
N TRP A 79 27.55 34.72 10.16
CA TRP A 79 27.66 35.08 8.75
C TRP A 79 26.49 35.97 8.34
N GLN A 80 26.78 36.99 7.54
CA GLN A 80 25.82 37.92 6.98
C GLN A 80 25.92 37.87 5.46
N SER A 81 24.82 38.09 4.75
CA SER A 81 24.79 38.08 3.28
C SER A 81 24.64 39.50 2.72
N ALA A 82 25.22 39.74 1.55
CA ALA A 82 25.07 40.98 0.80
C ALA A 82 24.87 40.71 -0.69
N SER A 83 24.03 41.53 -1.31
CA SER A 83 23.83 41.61 -2.76
C SER A 83 24.07 43.05 -3.23
N VAL A 84 24.84 43.21 -4.30
CA VAL A 84 25.15 44.52 -4.89
C VAL A 84 24.80 44.50 -6.37
N ASP A 85 23.81 45.32 -6.74
CA ASP A 85 23.43 45.53 -8.13
C ASP A 85 24.50 46.35 -8.87
N LEU A 86 24.96 45.81 -10.00
CA LEU A 86 25.96 46.39 -10.90
C LEU A 86 25.36 46.73 -12.27
N SER A 87 24.03 46.72 -12.42
CA SER A 87 23.31 47.06 -13.65
C SER A 87 23.66 48.44 -14.19
N SER A 88 24.01 49.39 -13.31
CA SER A 88 24.39 50.77 -13.68
C SER A 88 25.75 50.88 -14.38
N PHE A 89 26.59 49.84 -14.31
CA PHE A 89 27.88 49.81 -15.00
C PHE A 89 27.71 49.28 -16.42
N SER A 90 28.20 50.01 -17.42
CA SER A 90 28.15 49.61 -18.83
C SER A 90 29.52 49.10 -19.32
N GLY A 91 29.53 48.11 -20.21
CA GLY A 91 30.75 47.45 -20.72
C GLY A 91 31.27 46.35 -19.79
N ASP A 92 32.22 45.54 -20.26
CA ASP A 92 32.83 44.44 -19.48
C ASP A 92 33.38 44.97 -18.15
N LEU A 93 33.11 44.29 -17.04
CA LEU A 93 33.58 44.73 -15.72
C LEU A 93 34.22 43.60 -14.93
N ARG A 94 35.00 43.94 -13.92
CA ARG A 94 35.42 43.01 -12.87
C ARG A 94 35.21 43.63 -11.50
N VAL A 95 35.17 42.79 -10.48
CA VAL A 95 35.04 43.23 -9.10
C VAL A 95 36.26 42.88 -8.26
N ARG A 96 36.41 43.59 -7.15
CA ARG A 96 37.44 43.32 -6.16
C ARG A 96 36.91 43.51 -4.75
N PHE A 97 37.04 42.47 -3.93
CA PHE A 97 36.93 42.60 -2.48
C PHE A 97 38.25 43.12 -1.92
N ARG A 98 38.18 44.14 -1.08
CA ARG A 98 39.33 44.77 -0.44
C ARG A 98 39.05 44.93 1.04
N ALA A 99 39.62 44.04 1.85
CA ALA A 99 39.55 44.09 3.31
C ALA A 99 40.74 44.92 3.82
N VAL A 100 40.47 45.90 4.69
CA VAL A 100 41.45 46.83 5.26
C VAL A 100 41.45 46.67 6.78
N ALA A 101 42.60 46.39 7.40
CA ALA A 101 42.72 46.21 8.83
C ALA A 101 42.59 47.54 9.59
N ALA A 102 41.93 47.53 10.75
CA ALA A 102 41.88 48.70 11.65
C ALA A 102 43.15 48.84 12.51
N GLY A 103 43.93 47.76 12.65
CA GLY A 103 45.10 47.65 13.51
C GLY A 103 44.80 46.82 14.76
N GLY A 104 45.58 45.76 15.00
CA GLY A 104 45.38 44.78 16.06
C GLY A 104 44.95 43.40 15.56
N TRP A 105 45.03 42.38 16.42
CA TRP A 105 44.89 40.95 16.08
C TRP A 105 43.45 40.42 16.09
N GLN A 106 42.48 41.21 16.54
CA GLN A 106 41.05 40.82 16.59
C GLN A 106 40.29 41.43 15.40
N GLY A 107 40.90 41.45 14.22
CA GLY A 107 40.46 42.23 13.06
C GLY A 107 40.07 41.41 11.84
N ASP A 108 39.96 40.08 11.96
CA ASP A 108 39.78 39.20 10.82
C ASP A 108 38.44 39.45 10.10
N ILE A 109 38.51 39.49 8.77
CA ILE A 109 37.35 39.67 7.90
C ILE A 109 37.31 38.49 6.94
N ALA A 110 36.26 37.69 7.02
CA ALA A 110 36.06 36.56 6.13
C ALA A 110 34.96 36.84 5.10
N ILE A 111 35.11 36.26 3.91
CA ILE A 111 34.13 36.24 2.83
C ILE A 111 33.97 34.82 2.30
N ASP A 112 32.76 34.49 1.88
CA ASP A 112 32.41 33.18 1.34
C ASP A 112 31.24 33.31 0.34
N ASN A 113 30.86 32.21 -0.33
CA ASN A 113 29.69 32.12 -1.20
C ASN A 113 29.65 33.24 -2.27
N LEU A 114 30.79 33.49 -2.92
CA LEU A 114 30.97 34.58 -3.87
C LEU A 114 30.37 34.22 -5.23
N SER A 115 29.41 35.01 -5.72
CA SER A 115 28.84 34.87 -7.07
C SER A 115 28.76 36.21 -7.79
N LEU A 116 29.02 36.20 -9.11
CA LEU A 116 28.88 37.33 -10.01
C LEU A 116 28.07 36.87 -11.21
N THR A 117 26.84 37.37 -11.35
CA THR A 117 25.91 36.98 -12.41
C THR A 117 25.94 37.98 -13.57
N THR A 118 25.72 37.50 -14.81
CA THR A 118 25.65 38.32 -16.04
C THR A 118 24.42 37.91 -16.86
N GLY A 119 23.46 38.81 -17.08
CA GLY A 119 22.28 38.53 -17.88
C GLY A 119 22.45 38.88 -19.37
N SER A 120 22.28 37.90 -20.27
CA SER A 120 21.75 38.16 -21.61
C SER A 120 20.28 38.52 -21.48
N GLY A 121 19.80 39.56 -22.16
CA GLY A 121 18.46 40.12 -21.94
C GLY A 121 17.34 39.09 -21.97
N GLY A 122 16.81 38.78 -20.77
CA GLY A 122 15.65 37.93 -20.49
C GLY A 122 16.02 36.79 -19.52
N GLY A 123 15.78 36.99 -18.21
CA GLY A 123 16.12 36.02 -17.13
C GLY A 123 17.62 35.98 -16.79
N GLY A 124 18.10 35.68 -15.59
CA GLY A 124 17.47 35.41 -14.31
C GLY A 124 18.35 36.07 -13.23
N GLY A 125 17.83 37.11 -12.59
CA GLY A 125 18.13 37.28 -11.18
C GLY A 125 17.20 36.30 -10.52
N PHE A 126 17.76 35.29 -9.85
CA PHE A 126 17.02 34.24 -9.18
C PHE A 126 15.75 34.83 -8.58
N GLY A 127 14.60 34.56 -9.21
CA GLY A 127 13.35 35.08 -8.66
C GLY A 127 13.18 34.50 -7.26
N PRO A 128 12.42 35.17 -6.37
CA PRO A 128 12.22 34.69 -5.02
C PRO A 128 11.89 33.19 -5.02
N ALA A 129 12.45 32.48 -4.03
CA ALA A 129 12.25 31.06 -3.87
C ALA A 129 10.75 30.72 -3.96
N PRO A 130 10.39 29.52 -4.43
CA PRO A 130 9.02 29.06 -4.35
C PRO A 130 8.50 29.19 -2.91
N THR A 131 7.23 29.58 -2.74
CA THR A 131 6.63 29.68 -1.41
C THR A 131 5.35 28.87 -1.32
N ASN A 132 4.76 28.78 -0.13
CA ASN A 132 3.50 28.08 0.10
C ASN A 132 3.55 26.63 -0.39
N LEU A 133 4.70 25.96 -0.27
CA LEU A 133 4.78 24.54 -0.57
C LEU A 133 3.83 23.79 0.38
N THR A 134 2.94 23.02 -0.20
CA THR A 134 2.07 22.07 0.50
C THR A 134 2.34 20.67 -0.01
N ALA A 135 2.21 19.69 0.89
CA ALA A 135 2.28 18.27 0.57
C ALA A 135 0.98 17.62 1.03
N THR A 136 0.25 17.03 0.09
CA THR A 136 -1.04 16.37 0.34
C THR A 136 -0.93 14.92 -0.09
N VAL A 137 -1.39 14.00 0.74
CA VAL A 137 -1.42 12.58 0.39
C VAL A 137 -2.54 12.35 -0.62
N ASP A 138 -2.23 11.68 -1.73
CA ASP A 138 -3.19 11.19 -2.71
C ASP A 138 -2.91 9.70 -2.98
N GLY A 139 -3.74 8.82 -2.40
CA GLY A 139 -3.53 7.37 -2.46
C GLY A 139 -2.15 6.94 -1.96
N SER A 140 -1.35 6.35 -2.86
CA SER A 140 0.04 5.90 -2.60
C SER A 140 1.10 6.91 -3.05
N ALA A 141 0.70 8.15 -3.33
CA ALA A 141 1.59 9.23 -3.76
C ALA A 141 1.44 10.45 -2.85
N ILE A 142 2.36 11.40 -3.00
CA ILE A 142 2.25 12.72 -2.37
C ILE A 142 2.23 13.78 -3.48
N ASP A 143 1.13 14.52 -3.53
CA ASP A 143 0.98 15.68 -4.40
C ASP A 143 1.54 16.92 -3.73
N LEU A 144 2.48 17.56 -4.42
CA LEU A 144 3.07 18.82 -4.06
C LEU A 144 2.47 19.94 -4.89
N SER A 145 2.22 21.07 -4.24
CA SER A 145 1.87 22.33 -4.90
C SER A 145 2.61 23.48 -4.23
N TRP A 146 3.05 24.45 -5.00
CA TRP A 146 3.71 25.66 -4.50
C TRP A 146 3.29 26.89 -5.29
N SER A 147 3.60 28.07 -4.75
CA SER A 147 3.55 29.33 -5.48
C SER A 147 4.88 29.54 -6.18
N ASP A 148 4.84 29.61 -7.50
CA ASP A 148 5.96 30.05 -8.31
C ASP A 148 6.10 31.58 -8.20
N ASN A 149 7.17 32.01 -7.53
CA ASN A 149 7.58 33.41 -7.50
C ASN A 149 8.89 33.63 -8.26
N SER A 150 9.42 32.57 -8.87
CA SER A 150 10.66 32.61 -9.60
C SER A 150 10.46 33.35 -10.93
N THR A 151 11.54 33.93 -11.44
CA THR A 151 11.51 34.66 -12.70
C THR A 151 12.73 34.26 -13.52
N GLY A 152 12.49 33.57 -14.63
CA GLY A 152 13.56 33.14 -15.55
C GLY A 152 14.14 31.78 -15.21
N GLU A 153 13.44 30.94 -14.45
CA GLU A 153 13.78 29.55 -14.20
C GLU A 153 13.52 28.66 -15.41
N ASP A 154 14.42 27.72 -15.66
CA ASP A 154 14.24 26.66 -16.66
C ASP A 154 13.50 25.45 -16.07
N SER A 155 13.61 25.25 -14.74
CA SER A 155 12.95 24.15 -14.04
C SER A 155 12.80 24.39 -12.54
N PHE A 156 12.04 23.54 -11.86
CA PHE A 156 12.06 23.38 -10.41
C PHE A 156 12.61 22.01 -10.03
N ARG A 157 13.46 21.97 -9.00
CA ARG A 157 13.99 20.74 -8.39
C ARG A 157 13.25 20.44 -7.11
N ILE A 158 12.79 19.21 -6.99
CA ILE A 158 12.05 18.72 -5.85
C ILE A 158 12.96 17.78 -5.08
N GLU A 159 13.17 18.10 -3.80
CA GLU A 159 13.94 17.25 -2.89
C GLU A 159 13.07 16.73 -1.76
N ARG A 160 13.41 15.52 -1.29
CA ARG A 160 12.70 14.79 -0.25
C ARG A 160 13.66 14.27 0.81
N SER A 161 13.21 14.25 2.06
CA SER A 161 13.84 13.55 3.18
C SER A 161 12.84 12.66 3.91
N SER A 162 13.28 11.51 4.43
CA SER A 162 12.52 10.59 5.28
C SER A 162 13.11 10.49 6.69
N GLY A 163 13.65 11.59 7.23
CA GLY A 163 14.32 11.63 8.54
C GLY A 163 15.85 11.74 8.47
N GLY A 164 16.42 11.98 7.29
CA GLY A 164 17.86 12.13 7.05
C GLY A 164 18.19 13.32 6.13
N ALA A 165 19.28 13.20 5.35
CA ALA A 165 19.61 14.20 4.33
C ALA A 165 18.55 14.25 3.22
N PHE A 166 18.35 15.43 2.63
CA PHE A 166 17.49 15.59 1.46
C PHE A 166 18.17 15.02 0.21
N SER A 167 17.38 14.35 -0.63
CA SER A 167 17.78 13.87 -1.97
C SER A 167 16.78 14.34 -3.02
N GLU A 168 17.26 14.63 -4.23
CA GLU A 168 16.39 14.98 -5.35
C GLU A 168 15.52 13.79 -5.77
N VAL A 169 14.21 14.03 -5.94
CA VAL A 169 13.23 13.02 -6.37
C VAL A 169 12.65 13.32 -7.75
N GLY A 170 12.77 14.56 -8.23
CA GLY A 170 12.36 14.92 -9.57
C GLY A 170 12.56 16.39 -9.90
N SER A 171 12.25 16.71 -11.15
CA SER A 171 12.25 18.07 -11.67
C SER A 171 11.06 18.31 -12.58
N VAL A 172 10.54 19.53 -12.61
CA VAL A 172 9.48 19.97 -13.54
C VAL A 172 9.94 21.22 -14.30
N GLY A 173 9.44 21.43 -15.51
CA GLY A 173 9.83 22.58 -16.34
C GLY A 173 9.28 23.93 -15.84
N THR A 174 9.69 25.02 -16.49
CA THR A 174 9.24 26.40 -16.25
C THR A 174 7.73 26.53 -16.08
N GLY A 175 7.30 27.33 -15.09
CA GLY A 175 5.89 27.63 -14.81
C GLY A 175 5.05 26.46 -14.27
N VAL A 176 5.63 25.27 -14.10
CA VAL A 176 4.97 24.15 -13.44
C VAL A 176 5.09 24.32 -11.94
N SER A 177 3.95 24.33 -11.24
CA SER A 177 3.85 24.59 -9.80
C SER A 177 3.32 23.40 -9.00
N THR A 178 3.35 22.20 -9.60
CA THR A 178 2.87 20.96 -9.01
C THR A 178 3.79 19.79 -9.34
N TYR A 179 3.89 18.80 -8.45
CA TYR A 179 4.63 17.56 -8.67
C TYR A 179 4.04 16.42 -7.85
N THR A 180 3.87 15.24 -8.46
CA THR A 180 3.42 14.03 -7.77
C THR A 180 4.60 13.10 -7.51
N ASP A 181 4.94 12.89 -6.24
CA ASP A 181 5.94 11.92 -5.82
C ASP A 181 5.31 10.53 -5.67
N ASN A 182 5.57 9.66 -6.65
CA ASN A 182 5.12 8.27 -6.66
C ASN A 182 6.10 7.32 -5.94
N GLY A 183 7.28 7.80 -5.51
CA GLY A 183 8.35 6.97 -4.93
C GLY A 183 8.28 6.86 -3.40
N VAL A 184 7.09 6.97 -2.82
CA VAL A 184 6.86 7.06 -1.36
C VAL A 184 6.34 5.73 -0.79
N SER A 185 6.61 5.48 0.49
CA SER A 185 6.20 4.27 1.20
C SER A 185 5.25 4.63 2.36
N THR A 186 4.30 3.74 2.65
CA THR A 186 3.31 3.93 3.72
C THR A 186 3.94 3.90 5.10
N GLY A 187 3.33 4.60 6.06
CA GLY A 187 3.85 4.74 7.42
C GLY A 187 5.11 5.62 7.52
N VAL A 188 5.59 6.21 6.42
CA VAL A 188 6.74 7.10 6.39
C VAL A 188 6.29 8.55 6.28
N THR A 189 6.83 9.40 7.14
CA THR A 189 6.74 10.84 7.00
C THR A 189 7.82 11.33 6.06
N TYR A 190 7.40 11.91 4.93
CA TYR A 190 8.30 12.57 3.99
C TYR A 190 8.22 14.08 4.20
N THR A 191 9.37 14.73 4.14
CA THR A 191 9.50 16.18 4.14
C THR A 191 10.09 16.64 2.83
N TYR A 192 9.46 17.63 2.21
CA TYR A 192 9.81 18.14 0.89
C TYR A 192 10.28 19.58 0.96
N ARG A 193 11.10 19.96 -0.02
CA ARG A 193 11.46 21.34 -0.33
C ARG A 193 11.69 21.48 -1.82
N VAL A 194 11.37 22.65 -2.36
CA VAL A 194 11.47 22.93 -3.80
C VAL A 194 12.36 24.15 -4.00
N ARG A 195 13.15 24.16 -5.07
CA ARG A 195 13.91 25.33 -5.53
C ARG A 195 13.80 25.43 -7.04
N ALA A 196 13.73 26.64 -7.58
CA ALA A 196 13.92 26.87 -9.00
C ALA A 196 15.40 26.60 -9.40
N GLU A 197 15.60 26.33 -10.67
CA GLU A 197 16.89 26.19 -11.35
C GLU A 197 16.88 27.02 -12.65
N ASP A 198 17.95 27.75 -12.89
CA ASP A 198 18.27 28.42 -14.16
C ASP A 198 19.72 28.07 -14.53
N GLN A 199 19.90 27.28 -15.59
CA GLN A 199 21.22 26.86 -16.10
C GLN A 199 22.20 26.36 -15.01
N GLY A 200 21.69 25.59 -14.04
CA GLY A 200 22.47 25.02 -12.93
C GLY A 200 22.70 25.96 -11.74
N VAL A 201 22.18 27.19 -11.79
CA VAL A 201 22.05 28.09 -10.64
C VAL A 201 20.73 27.77 -9.94
N PHE A 202 20.68 27.83 -8.61
CA PHE A 202 19.48 27.50 -7.84
C PHE A 202 19.06 28.62 -6.88
N SER A 203 17.77 28.66 -6.54
CA SER A 203 17.22 29.53 -5.49
C SER A 203 17.59 28.97 -4.13
N ASP A 204 17.35 29.79 -3.12
CA ASP A 204 16.99 29.25 -1.82
C ASP A 204 15.80 28.28 -1.93
N TYR A 205 15.71 27.36 -0.99
CA TYR A 205 14.56 26.46 -0.95
C TYR A 205 13.30 27.19 -0.48
N SER A 206 12.15 26.64 -0.88
CA SER A 206 10.86 26.94 -0.28
C SER A 206 10.82 26.65 1.22
N ASN A 207 9.70 26.99 1.86
CA ASN A 207 9.35 26.35 3.12
C ASN A 207 9.33 24.82 2.95
N THR A 208 9.60 24.09 4.02
CA THR A 208 9.40 22.64 4.01
C THR A 208 7.91 22.32 4.16
N ALA A 209 7.47 21.26 3.51
CA ALA A 209 6.15 20.66 3.73
C ALA A 209 6.32 19.19 4.05
N SER A 210 5.61 18.69 5.06
CA SER A 210 5.66 17.29 5.44
C SER A 210 4.29 16.67 5.24
N ALA A 211 4.28 15.46 4.70
CA ALA A 211 3.11 14.61 4.67
C ALA A 211 3.52 13.23 5.20
N THR A 212 2.68 12.69 6.08
CA THR A 212 2.82 11.29 6.51
C THR A 212 1.92 10.47 5.61
N VAL A 213 2.53 9.60 4.81
CA VAL A 213 1.75 8.57 4.13
C VAL A 213 1.19 7.69 5.24
N PRO A 214 -0.15 7.67 5.48
CA PRO A 214 -0.72 7.07 6.69
C PRO A 214 -0.20 5.64 6.93
N GLY A 215 0.29 5.38 8.15
CA GLY A 215 0.68 4.04 8.58
C GLY A 215 -0.52 3.29 9.12
N GLY A 216 -1.12 2.42 8.29
CA GLY A 216 -2.26 1.53 8.60
C GLY A 216 -3.57 2.31 8.86
N GLY A 217 -4.52 2.42 7.93
CA GLY A 217 -5.21 1.30 7.29
C GLY A 217 -5.37 1.42 5.78
N GLY A 218 -4.29 1.77 5.08
CA GLY A 218 -4.15 1.58 3.65
C GLY A 218 -2.69 1.43 3.30
N GLY A 219 -2.21 0.18 3.16
CA GLY A 219 -1.07 -0.09 2.30
C GLY A 219 -1.41 0.34 0.86
N ASN A 220 -0.69 -0.14 -0.14
CA ASN A 220 -1.45 -0.56 -1.32
C ASN A 220 -2.49 -1.53 -0.79
N LEU A 221 -3.74 -1.06 -0.61
CA LEU A 221 -4.84 -1.93 -0.24
C LEU A 221 -4.78 -3.06 -1.25
N ALA A 222 -4.74 -4.29 -0.75
CA ALA A 222 -4.77 -5.42 -1.65
C ALA A 222 -6.01 -5.30 -2.52
N PHE A 223 -5.94 -5.85 -3.72
CA PHE A 223 -6.99 -5.70 -4.70
C PHE A 223 -8.36 -6.09 -4.09
N LEU A 224 -9.32 -5.16 -4.17
CA LEU A 224 -10.67 -5.21 -3.57
C LEU A 224 -10.76 -5.14 -2.02
N GLN A 225 -9.69 -4.88 -1.28
CA GLN A 225 -9.76 -4.67 0.17
C GLN A 225 -10.57 -3.41 0.53
N PRO A 226 -11.43 -3.46 1.57
CA PRO A 226 -12.18 -2.30 2.05
C PRO A 226 -11.28 -1.10 2.37
N ILE A 227 -11.63 0.06 1.81
CA ILE A 227 -10.85 1.30 1.91
C ILE A 227 -11.00 2.02 3.25
N ASN A 228 -12.04 1.71 4.01
CA ASN A 228 -12.40 2.38 5.26
C ASN A 228 -11.87 1.64 6.50
N GLY A 229 -11.13 0.55 6.32
CA GLY A 229 -10.62 -0.28 7.42
C GLY A 229 -11.64 -1.29 7.98
N ASP A 230 -12.87 -1.29 7.47
CA ASP A 230 -13.88 -2.29 7.83
C ASP A 230 -13.53 -3.68 7.28
N LYS A 231 -14.25 -4.70 7.77
CA LYS A 231 -14.16 -6.07 7.27
C LYS A 231 -15.39 -6.38 6.43
N LEU A 232 -15.20 -7.11 5.34
CA LEU A 232 -16.33 -7.63 4.56
C LEU A 232 -16.98 -8.77 5.31
N LEU A 233 -18.29 -8.66 5.55
CA LEU A 233 -19.13 -9.76 6.00
C LEU A 233 -19.83 -10.37 4.78
N PHE A 234 -19.49 -11.61 4.46
CA PHE A 234 -20.21 -12.44 3.52
C PHE A 234 -21.17 -13.35 4.27
N ILE A 235 -22.37 -13.54 3.72
CA ILE A 235 -23.29 -14.59 4.16
C ILE A 235 -23.37 -15.65 3.08
N GLY A 236 -23.36 -16.90 3.50
CA GLY A 236 -23.30 -18.04 2.60
C GLY A 236 -24.05 -19.27 3.10
N GLN A 237 -23.98 -20.36 2.34
CA GLN A 237 -23.20 -20.50 1.10
C GLN A 237 -24.03 -20.90 -0.12
N ASP A 238 -25.35 -20.83 0.03
CA ASP A 238 -26.35 -21.12 -0.96
C ASP A 238 -27.46 -20.05 -0.94
N LEU A 239 -28.27 -20.02 -2.00
CA LEU A 239 -29.30 -19.00 -2.17
C LEU A 239 -30.40 -19.06 -1.10
N LEU A 240 -30.75 -20.25 -0.61
CA LEU A 240 -31.80 -20.39 0.40
C LEU A 240 -31.30 -19.80 1.71
N SER A 241 -30.13 -20.22 2.18
CA SER A 241 -29.50 -19.72 3.40
C SER A 241 -29.33 -18.19 3.39
N VAL A 242 -28.82 -17.63 2.29
CA VAL A 242 -28.68 -16.17 2.14
C VAL A 242 -30.04 -15.46 2.19
N SER A 243 -31.05 -16.00 1.52
CA SER A 243 -32.41 -15.43 1.53
C SER A 243 -33.06 -15.52 2.91
N GLU A 244 -32.85 -16.62 3.63
CA GLU A 244 -33.37 -16.83 4.98
C GLU A 244 -32.71 -15.87 5.97
N TYR A 245 -31.39 -15.72 5.97
CA TYR A 245 -30.68 -14.73 6.79
C TYR A 245 -31.29 -13.32 6.62
N ILE A 246 -31.49 -12.88 5.38
CA ILE A 246 -32.00 -11.53 5.08
C ILE A 246 -33.46 -11.36 5.53
N SER A 247 -34.28 -12.41 5.38
CA SER A 247 -35.72 -12.33 5.65
C SER A 247 -36.09 -12.65 7.10
N GLN A 248 -35.27 -13.43 7.80
CA GLN A 248 -35.61 -14.00 9.10
C GLN A 248 -34.72 -13.48 10.25
N CYS A 249 -33.46 -13.07 10.00
CA CYS A 249 -32.64 -12.51 11.06
C CYS A 249 -33.01 -11.05 11.36
N ALA A 250 -33.89 -10.87 12.34
CA ALA A 250 -34.32 -9.55 12.78
C ALA A 250 -33.16 -8.75 13.41
N GLY A 251 -32.72 -7.70 12.72
CA GLY A 251 -31.64 -6.81 13.19
C GLY A 251 -30.25 -7.20 12.70
N CYS A 252 -30.12 -8.25 11.90
CA CYS A 252 -28.89 -8.55 11.19
C CYS A 252 -28.55 -7.46 10.15
N PRO A 253 -27.26 -7.13 9.96
CA PRO A 253 -26.84 -6.22 8.91
C PRO A 253 -27.05 -6.85 7.53
N THR A 254 -27.32 -6.00 6.52
CA THR A 254 -27.26 -6.44 5.13
C THR A 254 -25.88 -7.00 4.82
N PRO A 255 -25.77 -8.18 4.17
CA PRO A 255 -24.47 -8.75 3.84
C PRO A 255 -23.65 -7.82 2.94
N GLY A 256 -22.38 -7.59 3.30
CA GLY A 256 -21.42 -6.91 2.43
C GLY A 256 -21.06 -7.74 1.19
N GLY A 257 -21.27 -9.05 1.27
CA GLY A 257 -21.21 -9.97 0.15
C GLY A 257 -22.05 -11.22 0.34
N THR A 258 -22.22 -12.01 -0.71
CA THR A 258 -22.81 -13.35 -0.64
C THR A 258 -21.83 -14.41 -1.14
N ALA A 259 -21.95 -15.64 -0.66
CA ALA A 259 -21.09 -16.74 -1.09
C ALA A 259 -21.87 -17.82 -1.85
N THR A 260 -21.24 -18.40 -2.88
CA THR A 260 -21.75 -19.50 -3.71
C THR A 260 -20.59 -20.38 -4.19
N TYR A 261 -20.90 -21.49 -4.85
CA TYR A 261 -19.93 -22.35 -5.54
C TYR A 261 -20.20 -22.45 -7.03
N VAL A 262 -19.15 -22.72 -7.80
CA VAL A 262 -19.19 -23.00 -9.23
C VAL A 262 -18.20 -24.12 -9.57
N ASN A 263 -18.60 -25.06 -10.43
CA ASN A 263 -17.76 -26.07 -11.06
C ASN A 263 -17.13 -25.51 -12.31
N LEU A 264 -15.81 -25.60 -12.44
CA LEU A 264 -15.13 -25.11 -13.64
C LEU A 264 -15.54 -25.89 -14.90
N ALA A 265 -15.53 -27.22 -14.89
CA ALA A 265 -15.90 -28.03 -16.05
C ALA A 265 -17.36 -27.82 -16.46
N GLY A 266 -18.22 -27.52 -15.48
CA GLY A 266 -19.67 -27.39 -15.63
C GLY A 266 -20.21 -25.97 -15.69
N VAL A 267 -19.39 -24.92 -15.86
CA VAL A 267 -19.81 -23.51 -15.70
C VAL A 267 -21.11 -23.12 -16.42
N LEU A 268 -21.42 -23.70 -17.58
CA LEU A 268 -22.64 -23.40 -18.35
C LEU A 268 -23.71 -24.50 -18.29
N THR A 269 -23.50 -25.55 -17.49
CA THR A 269 -24.39 -26.72 -17.41
C THR A 269 -25.10 -26.74 -16.08
N GLY A 270 -26.39 -27.11 -16.03
CA GLY A 270 -27.10 -27.30 -14.76
C GLY A 270 -26.69 -28.57 -13.98
N ASN A 271 -25.57 -29.21 -14.33
CA ASN A 271 -25.10 -30.44 -13.71
C ASN A 271 -23.95 -30.17 -12.74
N PHE A 272 -23.99 -30.83 -11.57
CA PHE A 272 -22.90 -30.96 -10.59
C PHE A 272 -22.06 -29.68 -10.40
N TYR A 273 -22.50 -28.80 -9.49
CA TYR A 273 -21.88 -27.50 -9.19
C TYR A 273 -21.81 -26.50 -10.37
N GLY A 274 -22.36 -26.78 -11.55
CA GLY A 274 -22.40 -25.89 -12.72
C GLY A 274 -23.32 -24.65 -12.58
N ALA A 275 -23.09 -23.86 -11.54
CA ALA A 275 -23.98 -22.83 -11.05
C ALA A 275 -23.56 -21.41 -11.47
N LEU A 276 -22.91 -21.21 -12.62
CA LEU A 276 -22.64 -19.84 -13.07
C LEU A 276 -23.96 -19.09 -13.35
N GLY A 277 -25.05 -19.81 -13.66
CA GLY A 277 -26.37 -19.23 -13.92
C GLY A 277 -26.45 -18.48 -15.24
N TYR A 278 -25.52 -18.77 -16.15
CA TYR A 278 -25.30 -18.02 -17.37
C TYR A 278 -25.13 -19.00 -18.54
N THR A 279 -25.75 -18.72 -19.68
CA THR A 279 -25.68 -19.57 -20.89
C THR A 279 -24.64 -19.07 -21.89
N GLU A 280 -24.27 -19.87 -22.90
CA GLU A 280 -23.41 -19.42 -24.01
C GLU A 280 -23.96 -18.18 -24.72
N ALA A 281 -25.29 -18.06 -24.81
CA ALA A 281 -25.98 -16.91 -25.39
C ALA A 281 -26.01 -15.69 -24.46
N LYS A 282 -25.28 -15.73 -23.33
CA LYS A 282 -25.23 -14.66 -22.33
C LYS A 282 -26.60 -14.33 -21.74
N GLN A 283 -27.48 -15.33 -21.69
CA GLN A 283 -28.79 -15.24 -21.07
C GLN A 283 -28.75 -15.90 -19.69
N PRO A 284 -29.54 -15.40 -18.72
CA PRO A 284 -29.73 -16.07 -17.43
C PRO A 284 -30.20 -17.50 -17.64
N PHE A 285 -29.59 -18.43 -16.91
CA PHE A 285 -30.06 -19.81 -16.80
C PHE A 285 -30.85 -19.93 -15.49
N GLY A 286 -32.17 -20.10 -15.59
CA GLY A 286 -33.09 -19.98 -14.47
C GLY A 286 -33.31 -21.25 -13.64
N VAL A 287 -32.42 -22.24 -13.71
CA VAL A 287 -32.49 -23.42 -12.83
C VAL A 287 -31.34 -23.33 -11.84
N ASP A 288 -31.69 -23.16 -10.57
CA ASP A 288 -30.73 -23.26 -9.48
C ASP A 288 -30.22 -24.70 -9.40
N VAL A 289 -28.92 -24.86 -9.22
CA VAL A 289 -28.28 -26.17 -9.15
C VAL A 289 -28.17 -26.56 -7.69
N ASP A 290 -28.82 -27.66 -7.30
CA ASP A 290 -28.75 -28.21 -5.96
C ASP A 290 -28.30 -29.68 -6.03
N TRP A 291 -27.29 -30.01 -5.24
CA TRP A 291 -26.67 -31.33 -5.16
C TRP A 291 -26.68 -31.86 -3.71
N GLY A 292 -27.55 -31.28 -2.88
CA GLY A 292 -27.73 -31.62 -1.47
C GLY A 292 -27.04 -30.67 -0.52
N GLY A 293 -26.24 -29.70 -1.00
CA GLY A 293 -25.61 -28.64 -0.18
C GLY A 293 -26.30 -27.28 -0.29
N GLY A 294 -27.55 -27.25 -0.77
CA GLY A 294 -28.33 -26.04 -0.99
C GLY A 294 -28.27 -25.52 -2.44
N PRO A 295 -29.26 -24.70 -2.86
CA PRO A 295 -29.38 -24.20 -4.23
C PRO A 295 -28.32 -23.15 -4.58
N LEU A 296 -27.58 -23.39 -5.66
CA LEU A 296 -26.49 -22.53 -6.13
C LEU A 296 -26.83 -21.87 -7.47
N ASN A 297 -26.56 -20.56 -7.58
CA ASN A 297 -26.62 -19.80 -8.82
C ASN A 297 -25.89 -18.45 -8.67
N ALA A 298 -24.71 -18.32 -9.27
CA ALA A 298 -23.86 -17.14 -9.17
C ALA A 298 -24.49 -15.91 -9.84
N TYR A 299 -25.15 -16.09 -10.99
CA TYR A 299 -25.90 -15.03 -11.64
C TYR A 299 -27.00 -14.49 -10.71
N SER A 300 -27.81 -15.37 -10.11
CA SER A 300 -28.85 -14.99 -9.15
C SER A 300 -28.27 -14.26 -7.93
N ASN A 301 -27.09 -14.65 -7.44
CA ASN A 301 -26.39 -13.90 -6.39
C ASN A 301 -26.07 -12.46 -6.85
N ALA A 302 -25.44 -12.31 -8.01
CA ALA A 302 -25.00 -11.00 -8.51
C ALA A 302 -26.18 -10.04 -8.79
N ILE A 303 -27.31 -10.55 -9.31
CA ILE A 303 -28.50 -9.72 -9.57
C ILE A 303 -29.43 -9.54 -8.36
N GLY A 304 -29.50 -10.53 -7.47
CA GLY A 304 -30.33 -10.50 -6.28
C GLY A 304 -29.79 -9.56 -5.21
N PHE A 305 -28.46 -9.37 -5.20
CA PHE A 305 -27.75 -8.55 -4.22
C PHE A 305 -26.83 -7.53 -4.91
N PRO A 306 -27.37 -6.57 -5.67
CA PRO A 306 -26.60 -5.72 -6.58
C PRO A 306 -25.63 -4.74 -5.90
N ASN A 307 -25.72 -4.57 -4.58
CA ASN A 307 -24.81 -3.73 -3.78
C ASN A 307 -23.84 -4.57 -2.92
N SER A 308 -23.80 -5.88 -3.13
CA SER A 308 -22.98 -6.83 -2.39
C SER A 308 -21.88 -7.39 -3.30
N ALA A 309 -20.73 -7.71 -2.71
CA ALA A 309 -19.71 -8.51 -3.38
C ALA A 309 -20.20 -9.97 -3.54
N VAL A 310 -19.54 -10.75 -4.42
CA VAL A 310 -19.85 -12.18 -4.58
C VAL A 310 -18.58 -13.00 -4.40
N GLN A 311 -18.57 -13.88 -3.40
CA GLN A 311 -17.54 -14.89 -3.19
C GLN A 311 -17.93 -16.17 -3.94
N ILE A 312 -17.03 -16.71 -4.75
CA ILE A 312 -17.24 -17.95 -5.52
C ILE A 312 -16.19 -18.97 -5.12
N GLY A 313 -16.62 -20.10 -4.54
CA GLY A 313 -15.80 -21.31 -4.43
C GLY A 313 -15.70 -22.00 -5.79
N LEU A 314 -14.51 -22.04 -6.39
CA LEU A 314 -14.31 -22.70 -7.68
C LEU A 314 -13.86 -24.14 -7.46
N TYR A 315 -14.77 -25.07 -7.71
CA TYR A 315 -14.55 -26.50 -7.55
C TYR A 315 -13.71 -27.06 -8.71
N LEU A 316 -12.56 -27.68 -8.39
CA LEU A 316 -11.59 -28.22 -9.35
C LEU A 316 -11.28 -29.72 -9.15
N VAL A 317 -11.98 -30.41 -8.24
CA VAL A 317 -11.74 -31.84 -7.98
C VAL A 317 -11.92 -32.64 -9.27
N ASP A 318 -10.99 -33.56 -9.52
CA ASP A 318 -10.85 -34.37 -10.74
C ASP A 318 -10.68 -33.59 -12.06
N GLN A 319 -10.34 -32.30 -12.00
CA GLN A 319 -10.22 -31.43 -13.18
C GLN A 319 -8.81 -30.90 -13.44
N ILE A 320 -7.87 -31.07 -12.49
CA ILE A 320 -6.52 -30.50 -12.54
C ILE A 320 -5.78 -30.82 -13.86
N ASP A 321 -5.85 -32.07 -14.34
CA ASP A 321 -5.18 -32.47 -15.59
C ASP A 321 -5.85 -31.86 -16.84
N GLN A 322 -7.17 -31.71 -16.82
CA GLN A 322 -7.93 -31.07 -17.91
C GLN A 322 -7.60 -29.57 -17.98
N ILE A 323 -7.45 -28.91 -16.83
CA ILE A 323 -7.01 -27.52 -16.74
C ILE A 323 -5.58 -27.40 -17.28
N ASN A 324 -4.65 -28.20 -16.76
CA ASN A 324 -3.23 -28.13 -17.13
C ASN A 324 -2.98 -28.42 -18.61
N SER A 325 -3.79 -29.29 -19.23
CA SER A 325 -3.72 -29.59 -20.67
C SER A 325 -4.46 -28.58 -21.55
N GLY A 326 -5.17 -27.61 -20.96
CA GLY A 326 -5.94 -26.57 -21.66
C GLY A 326 -7.31 -27.01 -22.16
N GLN A 327 -7.79 -28.19 -21.77
CA GLN A 327 -9.10 -28.70 -22.18
C GLN A 327 -10.26 -27.85 -21.62
N LEU A 328 -10.05 -27.14 -20.51
CA LEU A 328 -11.06 -26.29 -19.87
C LEU A 328 -10.86 -24.78 -20.13
N ASP A 329 -10.03 -24.38 -21.08
CA ASP A 329 -9.78 -22.96 -21.38
C ASP A 329 -11.05 -22.20 -21.80
N ASN A 330 -11.94 -22.85 -22.56
CA ASN A 330 -13.21 -22.26 -22.98
C ASN A 330 -14.10 -21.95 -21.78
N GLN A 331 -14.14 -22.85 -20.80
CA GLN A 331 -14.89 -22.70 -19.55
C GLN A 331 -14.35 -21.52 -18.72
N ILE A 332 -13.03 -21.37 -18.64
CA ILE A 332 -12.40 -20.21 -18.00
C ILE A 332 -12.76 -18.93 -18.78
N GLY A 333 -12.81 -18.98 -20.11
CA GLY A 333 -13.29 -17.88 -20.96
C GLY A 333 -14.75 -17.49 -20.71
N HIS A 334 -15.63 -18.47 -20.49
CA HIS A 334 -17.02 -18.22 -20.12
C HIS A 334 -17.16 -17.54 -18.75
N MET A 335 -16.33 -17.93 -17.77
CA MET A 335 -16.26 -17.22 -16.49
C MET A 335 -15.78 -15.78 -16.67
N ALA A 336 -14.77 -15.54 -17.53
CA ALA A 336 -14.31 -14.19 -17.82
C ALA A 336 -15.44 -13.32 -18.39
N ASP A 337 -16.23 -13.86 -19.31
CA ASP A 337 -17.39 -13.17 -19.88
C ASP A 337 -18.49 -12.89 -18.85
N TYR A 338 -18.70 -13.80 -17.90
CA TYR A 338 -19.59 -13.56 -16.76
C TYR A 338 -19.09 -12.40 -15.89
N PHE A 339 -17.83 -12.41 -15.43
CA PHE A 339 -17.31 -11.33 -14.58
C PHE A 339 -17.39 -9.95 -15.24
N LYS A 340 -17.09 -9.88 -16.54
CA LYS A 340 -17.21 -8.64 -17.34
C LYS A 340 -18.65 -8.17 -17.54
N ALA A 341 -19.64 -9.07 -17.45
CA ALA A 341 -21.06 -8.70 -17.52
C ALA A 341 -21.52 -7.95 -16.25
N PHE A 342 -20.77 -8.04 -15.16
CA PHE A 342 -21.04 -7.39 -13.87
C PHE A 342 -19.89 -6.44 -13.45
N PRO A 343 -19.61 -5.38 -14.22
CA PRO A 343 -18.42 -4.54 -14.01
C PRO A 343 -18.40 -3.78 -12.67
N ASN A 344 -19.56 -3.63 -12.02
CA ASN A 344 -19.70 -2.95 -10.72
C ASN A 344 -19.72 -3.93 -9.53
N THR A 345 -19.70 -5.24 -9.78
CA THR A 345 -19.67 -6.27 -8.74
C THR A 345 -18.22 -6.66 -8.48
N ALA A 346 -17.83 -6.59 -7.20
CA ALA A 346 -16.56 -7.13 -6.72
C ALA A 346 -16.69 -8.65 -6.53
N PHE A 347 -15.81 -9.42 -7.15
CA PHE A 347 -15.79 -10.88 -7.03
C PHE A 347 -14.57 -11.36 -6.26
N TYR A 348 -14.77 -12.39 -5.43
CA TYR A 348 -13.70 -13.08 -4.70
C TYR A 348 -13.71 -14.56 -5.12
N LEU A 349 -12.79 -14.93 -6.00
CA LEU A 349 -12.73 -16.26 -6.58
C LEU A 349 -11.74 -17.14 -5.79
N ARG A 350 -12.28 -18.14 -5.08
CA ARG A 350 -11.51 -19.12 -4.30
C ARG A 350 -11.15 -20.28 -5.22
N VAL A 351 -9.98 -20.16 -5.86
CA VAL A 351 -9.57 -21.06 -6.95
C VAL A 351 -9.08 -22.38 -6.36
N GLY A 352 -9.84 -23.46 -6.56
CA GLY A 352 -9.53 -24.77 -5.97
C GLY A 352 -9.44 -24.68 -4.45
N TYR A 353 -10.50 -24.16 -3.84
CA TYR A 353 -10.62 -23.94 -2.40
C TYR A 353 -10.28 -25.19 -1.60
N GLU A 354 -9.78 -24.98 -0.37
CA GLU A 354 -9.27 -26.04 0.51
C GLU A 354 -8.21 -26.90 -0.18
N PHE A 355 -7.20 -26.23 -0.73
CA PHE A 355 -6.24 -26.87 -1.63
C PHE A 355 -5.41 -27.99 -0.99
N ASP A 356 -5.27 -27.93 0.32
CA ASP A 356 -4.54 -28.86 1.19
C ASP A 356 -5.45 -29.95 1.75
N GLY A 357 -6.77 -29.80 1.67
CA GLY A 357 -7.71 -30.81 2.15
C GLY A 357 -7.60 -32.14 1.39
N ALA A 358 -7.34 -33.22 2.11
CA ALA A 358 -7.26 -34.60 1.67
C ALA A 358 -8.42 -35.01 0.75
N TRP A 359 -9.63 -34.52 1.06
CA TRP A 359 -10.86 -34.79 0.30
C TRP A 359 -10.85 -34.26 -1.14
N ASN A 360 -10.04 -33.25 -1.44
CA ASN A 360 -9.89 -32.70 -2.78
C ASN A 360 -8.81 -33.41 -3.62
N ALA A 361 -7.92 -34.17 -2.96
CA ALA A 361 -6.87 -34.97 -3.57
C ALA A 361 -5.94 -34.19 -4.54
N TYR A 362 -5.63 -32.93 -4.23
CA TYR A 362 -4.71 -32.12 -5.04
C TYR A 362 -3.24 -32.41 -4.74
N SER A 363 -2.41 -32.38 -5.79
CA SER A 363 -0.95 -32.37 -5.66
C SER A 363 -0.43 -30.95 -5.86
N GLY A 364 0.43 -30.46 -4.95
CA GLY A 364 0.98 -29.11 -4.98
C GLY A 364 1.49 -28.64 -6.37
N PRO A 365 2.39 -29.37 -7.05
CA PRO A 365 2.91 -28.93 -8.35
C PRO A 365 1.86 -28.81 -9.46
N THR A 366 0.92 -29.76 -9.55
CA THR A 366 -0.12 -29.73 -10.59
C THR A 366 -1.21 -28.72 -10.26
N PHE A 367 -1.53 -28.55 -8.97
CA PHE A 367 -2.41 -27.50 -8.47
C PHE A 367 -1.87 -26.10 -8.77
N ILE A 368 -0.59 -25.82 -8.46
CA ILE A 368 0.05 -24.52 -8.76
C ILE A 368 -0.07 -24.20 -10.26
N THR A 369 0.17 -25.20 -11.12
CA THR A 369 0.07 -25.03 -12.57
C THR A 369 -1.36 -24.68 -12.99
N ALA A 370 -2.35 -25.38 -12.44
CA ALA A 370 -3.77 -25.17 -12.74
C ALA A 370 -4.25 -23.80 -12.25
N TYR A 371 -3.92 -23.43 -11.02
CA TYR A 371 -4.22 -22.13 -10.41
C TYR A 371 -3.69 -20.99 -11.28
N ARG A 372 -2.39 -21.04 -11.63
CA ARG A 372 -1.75 -20.00 -12.46
C ARG A 372 -2.41 -19.88 -13.83
N ARG A 373 -2.72 -21.00 -14.47
CA ARG A 373 -3.38 -21.03 -15.77
C ARG A 373 -4.76 -20.34 -15.73
N ILE A 374 -5.58 -20.65 -14.73
CA ILE A 374 -6.91 -20.02 -14.56
C ILE A 374 -6.76 -18.51 -14.44
N VAL A 375 -5.89 -18.05 -13.53
CA VAL A 375 -5.64 -16.62 -13.30
C VAL A 375 -5.10 -15.93 -14.56
N ASP A 376 -4.15 -16.55 -15.26
CA ASP A 376 -3.57 -16.01 -16.49
C ASP A 376 -4.61 -15.85 -17.59
N ILE A 377 -5.47 -16.85 -17.81
CA ILE A 377 -6.53 -16.77 -18.83
C ILE A 377 -7.55 -15.70 -18.47
N LEU A 378 -7.98 -15.60 -17.21
CA LEU A 378 -8.91 -14.56 -16.77
C LEU A 378 -8.33 -13.16 -16.97
N ARG A 379 -7.07 -12.94 -16.60
CA ARG A 379 -6.35 -11.67 -16.83
C ARG A 379 -6.17 -11.35 -18.31
N GLN A 380 -5.79 -12.33 -19.13
CA GLN A 380 -5.65 -12.17 -20.59
C GLN A 380 -6.99 -11.83 -21.26
N ASN A 381 -8.11 -12.26 -20.69
CA ASN A 381 -9.45 -11.91 -21.15
C ASN A 381 -9.98 -10.56 -20.62
N GLY A 382 -9.14 -9.79 -19.91
CA GLY A 382 -9.45 -8.45 -19.44
C GLY A 382 -10.33 -8.39 -18.18
N VAL A 383 -10.37 -9.46 -17.38
CA VAL A 383 -11.09 -9.46 -16.10
C VAL A 383 -10.35 -8.58 -15.09
N SER A 384 -11.02 -7.54 -14.60
CA SER A 384 -10.43 -6.53 -13.71
C SER A 384 -11.21 -6.31 -12.41
N ASN A 385 -12.20 -7.15 -12.10
CA ASN A 385 -13.09 -7.04 -10.95
C ASN A 385 -13.11 -8.32 -10.08
N VAL A 386 -12.08 -9.17 -10.19
CA VAL A 386 -11.96 -10.45 -9.47
C VAL A 386 -10.67 -10.49 -8.67
N ALA A 387 -10.79 -10.64 -7.36
CA ALA A 387 -9.69 -10.98 -6.47
C ALA A 387 -9.53 -12.51 -6.40
N TYR A 388 -8.29 -12.99 -6.54
CA TYR A 388 -7.97 -14.41 -6.48
C TYR A 388 -7.59 -14.82 -5.06
N VAL A 389 -8.37 -15.73 -4.47
CA VAL A 389 -8.23 -16.19 -3.09
C VAL A 389 -7.60 -17.58 -3.06
N TRP A 390 -6.49 -17.73 -2.36
CA TRP A 390 -5.80 -19.00 -2.13
C TRP A 390 -6.18 -19.54 -0.74
N GLN A 391 -7.18 -20.42 -0.72
CA GLN A 391 -7.82 -20.88 0.52
C GLN A 391 -7.33 -22.26 0.96
N SER A 392 -6.78 -22.33 2.17
CA SER A 392 -6.50 -23.57 2.90
C SER A 392 -7.73 -24.05 3.67
N SER A 393 -7.87 -25.36 3.88
CA SER A 393 -8.86 -25.94 4.79
C SER A 393 -8.62 -25.50 6.23
N THR A 394 -7.35 -25.31 6.60
CA THR A 394 -6.89 -25.10 7.99
C THR A 394 -7.58 -26.04 8.99
N SER A 395 -7.95 -27.24 8.53
CA SER A 395 -8.77 -28.17 9.28
C SER A 395 -7.90 -29.26 9.93
N PRO A 396 -7.93 -29.42 11.25
CA PRO A 396 -7.26 -30.52 11.93
C PRO A 396 -7.70 -31.92 11.45
N ILE A 397 -8.90 -32.05 10.90
CA ILE A 397 -9.42 -33.33 10.40
C ILE A 397 -8.62 -33.81 9.18
N ASP A 398 -8.07 -32.87 8.41
CA ASP A 398 -7.19 -33.13 7.28
C ASP A 398 -5.96 -33.96 7.70
N ASP A 399 -5.22 -33.46 8.69
CA ASP A 399 -4.03 -34.11 9.26
C ASP A 399 -4.33 -35.55 9.77
N ILE A 400 -5.59 -35.81 10.19
CA ILE A 400 -6.03 -37.15 10.62
C ILE A 400 -6.23 -38.08 9.41
N ILE A 401 -6.88 -37.59 8.36
CA ILE A 401 -7.23 -38.39 7.17
C ILE A 401 -5.97 -38.78 6.40
N ASP A 402 -5.06 -37.83 6.17
CA ASP A 402 -3.83 -38.08 5.42
C ASP A 402 -2.68 -38.62 6.29
N GLY A 403 -2.86 -38.61 7.61
CA GLY A 403 -1.91 -39.17 8.58
C GLY A 403 -0.59 -38.40 8.64
N GLY A 404 -0.60 -37.14 8.21
CA GLY A 404 0.56 -36.27 8.07
C GLY A 404 0.12 -34.84 7.84
N ARG A 405 1.10 -33.92 7.80
CA ARG A 405 0.86 -32.52 7.51
C ARG A 405 1.75 -32.04 6.38
N GLU A 406 1.13 -31.39 5.41
CA GLU A 406 1.76 -30.78 4.26
C GLU A 406 2.11 -29.32 4.58
N PRO A 407 3.30 -28.82 4.19
CA PRO A 407 3.59 -27.41 4.30
C PRO A 407 2.76 -26.62 3.28
N LEU A 408 1.99 -25.63 3.72
CA LEU A 408 1.15 -24.79 2.83
C LEU A 408 1.94 -24.22 1.64
N SER A 409 3.22 -23.88 1.86
CA SER A 409 4.11 -23.39 0.79
C SER A 409 4.24 -24.34 -0.41
N ALA A 410 3.96 -25.64 -0.26
CA ALA A 410 4.01 -26.62 -1.35
C ALA A 410 2.91 -26.41 -2.41
N TYR A 411 1.85 -25.68 -2.06
CA TYR A 411 0.72 -25.37 -2.92
C TYR A 411 0.71 -23.90 -3.36
N TYR A 412 1.67 -23.08 -2.92
CA TYR A 412 1.64 -21.64 -3.11
C TYR A 412 1.96 -21.22 -4.56
N PRO A 413 1.01 -20.61 -5.29
CA PRO A 413 1.22 -20.25 -6.69
C PRO A 413 2.08 -18.99 -6.87
N GLY A 414 2.49 -18.33 -5.78
CA GLY A 414 3.38 -17.16 -5.80
C GLY A 414 2.64 -15.84 -5.79
N ASP A 415 3.34 -14.78 -5.39
CA ASP A 415 2.69 -13.54 -5.00
C ASP A 415 1.92 -12.84 -6.12
N ASN A 416 2.37 -12.98 -7.36
CA ASN A 416 1.71 -12.37 -8.51
C ASN A 416 0.34 -13.00 -8.84
N TYR A 417 0.00 -14.14 -8.24
CA TYR A 417 -1.21 -14.90 -8.55
C TYR A 417 -2.26 -14.88 -7.44
N VAL A 418 -1.86 -14.53 -6.21
CA VAL A 418 -2.73 -14.52 -5.04
C VAL A 418 -2.99 -13.08 -4.63
N ASP A 419 -4.25 -12.66 -4.58
CA ASP A 419 -4.61 -11.35 -4.02
C ASP A 419 -4.91 -11.47 -2.52
N TRP A 420 -5.52 -12.60 -2.11
CA TRP A 420 -5.94 -12.88 -0.73
C TRP A 420 -5.57 -14.29 -0.30
N PHE A 421 -5.16 -14.43 0.96
CA PHE A 421 -5.11 -15.74 1.62
C PHE A 421 -6.50 -16.07 2.17
N GLY A 422 -6.89 -17.35 2.10
CA GLY A 422 -8.19 -17.83 2.57
C GLY A 422 -8.05 -18.96 3.60
N MET A 423 -8.98 -19.06 4.53
CA MET A 423 -9.09 -20.21 5.46
C MET A 423 -10.53 -20.67 5.65
N SER A 424 -10.74 -21.93 6.02
CA SER A 424 -12.02 -22.44 6.56
C SER A 424 -11.96 -22.55 8.09
N TRP A 425 -13.06 -22.27 8.78
CA TRP A 425 -13.11 -22.29 10.25
C TRP A 425 -14.38 -22.95 10.78
N PHE A 426 -14.29 -24.21 11.20
CA PHE A 426 -15.46 -24.96 11.67
C PHE A 426 -15.40 -25.34 13.14
N LEU A 427 -14.22 -25.74 13.62
CA LEU A 427 -14.06 -26.28 14.97
C LEU A 427 -13.87 -25.17 16.01
N ARG A 428 -14.03 -25.52 17.29
CA ARG A 428 -13.61 -24.60 18.36
C ARG A 428 -12.09 -24.39 18.27
N PRO A 429 -11.58 -23.18 18.53
CA PRO A 429 -10.20 -22.80 18.18
C PRO A 429 -9.13 -23.74 18.74
N ASP A 430 -9.29 -24.17 20.00
CA ASP A 430 -8.28 -24.92 20.75
C ASP A 430 -8.72 -26.36 21.06
N GLU A 431 -9.76 -26.84 20.38
CA GLU A 431 -10.27 -28.19 20.54
C GLU A 431 -9.30 -29.24 19.98
N GLN A 432 -9.27 -30.39 20.65
CA GLN A 432 -8.46 -31.54 20.27
C GLN A 432 -9.39 -32.70 19.92
N ALA A 433 -9.00 -33.49 18.92
CA ALA A 433 -9.69 -34.74 18.60
C ALA A 433 -9.72 -35.66 19.83
N THR A 434 -10.81 -36.39 20.00
CA THR A 434 -10.91 -37.44 21.03
C THR A 434 -10.57 -38.82 20.46
N VAL A 435 -10.42 -38.92 19.14
CA VAL A 435 -9.98 -40.10 18.41
C VAL A 435 -8.60 -39.83 17.79
N GLY A 436 -7.63 -40.73 17.99
CA GLY A 436 -6.29 -40.62 17.38
C GLY A 436 -5.21 -40.01 18.30
N ALA A 437 -4.14 -39.48 17.69
CA ALA A 437 -3.02 -38.83 18.38
C ALA A 437 -3.31 -37.33 18.61
N THR A 438 -2.50 -36.67 19.44
CA THR A 438 -2.54 -35.20 19.57
C THR A 438 -2.15 -34.55 18.25
N ILE A 439 -3.03 -33.71 17.71
CA ILE A 439 -2.92 -33.05 16.41
C ILE A 439 -2.96 -31.53 16.57
N SER A 440 -2.65 -30.82 15.49
CA SER A 440 -2.77 -29.36 15.42
C SER A 440 -4.21 -28.93 15.72
N THR A 441 -4.40 -27.84 16.46
CA THR A 441 -5.72 -27.24 16.65
C THR A 441 -6.09 -26.35 15.46
N GLN A 442 -7.37 -26.03 15.29
CA GLN A 442 -7.87 -25.06 14.31
C GLN A 442 -7.12 -23.72 14.39
N ARG A 443 -6.94 -23.16 15.60
CA ARG A 443 -6.22 -21.90 15.82
C ARG A 443 -4.78 -21.98 15.32
N TRP A 444 -4.09 -23.06 15.65
CA TRP A 444 -2.69 -23.27 15.28
C TRP A 444 -2.49 -23.30 13.76
N LEU A 445 -3.37 -24.01 13.03
CA LEU A 445 -3.33 -24.05 11.57
C LEU A 445 -3.68 -22.68 10.94
N ALA A 446 -4.67 -21.98 11.51
CA ALA A 446 -5.00 -20.62 11.10
C ALA A 446 -3.84 -19.64 11.35
N ASP A 447 -3.11 -19.76 12.46
CA ASP A 447 -1.95 -18.93 12.79
C ASP A 447 -0.82 -19.13 11.76
N GLU A 448 -0.60 -20.35 11.27
CA GLU A 448 0.36 -20.61 10.20
C GLU A 448 0.00 -19.82 8.93
N LEU A 449 -1.24 -19.93 8.46
CA LEU A 449 -1.71 -19.22 7.26
C LEU A 449 -1.64 -17.70 7.45
N VAL A 450 -2.08 -17.19 8.60
CA VAL A 450 -2.06 -15.76 8.92
C VAL A 450 -0.62 -15.22 8.93
N ASN A 451 0.34 -15.98 9.47
CA ASN A 451 1.74 -15.58 9.46
C ASN A 451 2.35 -15.58 8.05
N LEU A 452 1.96 -16.53 7.19
CA LEU A 452 2.33 -16.50 5.77
C LEU A 452 1.73 -15.26 5.08
N ALA A 453 0.47 -14.96 5.31
CA ALA A 453 -0.19 -13.79 4.73
C ALA A 453 0.47 -12.46 5.16
N ARG A 454 0.84 -12.34 6.45
CA ARG A 454 1.64 -11.22 6.97
C ARG A 454 2.98 -11.10 6.24
N SER A 455 3.69 -12.22 6.07
CA SER A 455 4.98 -12.22 5.38
C SER A 455 4.89 -11.84 3.90
N ALA A 456 3.77 -12.18 3.26
CA ALA A 456 3.46 -11.82 1.88
C ALA A 456 2.84 -10.41 1.74
N ASN A 457 2.57 -9.73 2.87
CA ASN A 457 1.85 -8.46 2.93
C ASN A 457 0.49 -8.52 2.20
N LYS A 458 -0.32 -9.54 2.51
CA LYS A 458 -1.64 -9.76 1.91
C LYS A 458 -2.73 -9.92 2.95
N PRO A 459 -3.97 -9.51 2.63
CA PRO A 459 -5.09 -9.71 3.50
C PRO A 459 -5.50 -11.18 3.54
N VAL A 460 -6.23 -11.50 4.60
CA VAL A 460 -6.82 -12.79 4.88
C VAL A 460 -8.33 -12.66 4.85
N MET A 461 -8.97 -13.66 4.25
CA MET A 461 -10.41 -13.89 4.30
C MET A 461 -10.68 -15.21 5.01
N ILE A 462 -11.56 -15.23 6.00
CA ILE A 462 -12.16 -16.47 6.48
C ILE A 462 -13.27 -16.80 5.49
N CYS A 463 -13.01 -17.74 4.59
CA CYS A 463 -13.86 -18.00 3.43
C CYS A 463 -15.07 -18.87 3.73
N GLU A 464 -14.98 -19.67 4.79
CA GLU A 464 -16.02 -20.57 5.28
C GLU A 464 -15.97 -20.57 6.80
N ALA A 465 -17.08 -20.30 7.48
CA ALA A 465 -17.14 -20.44 8.92
C ALA A 465 -18.55 -20.79 9.41
N ALA A 466 -18.65 -21.82 10.24
CA ALA A 466 -19.86 -22.20 10.95
C ALA A 466 -19.51 -23.02 12.21
N PRO A 467 -20.31 -22.94 13.29
CA PRO A 467 -20.12 -23.75 14.49
C PRO A 467 -20.50 -25.22 14.22
N GLN A 468 -19.62 -25.97 13.56
CA GLN A 468 -19.90 -27.36 13.17
C GLN A 468 -20.20 -28.23 14.40
N GLY A 469 -21.21 -29.07 14.28
CA GLY A 469 -21.69 -29.94 15.34
C GLY A 469 -22.61 -29.25 16.34
N TYR A 470 -22.90 -27.95 16.19
CA TYR A 470 -23.92 -27.25 16.95
C TYR A 470 -25.23 -27.16 16.17
N ASP A 471 -26.33 -27.32 16.89
CA ASP A 471 -27.66 -26.92 16.43
C ASP A 471 -28.10 -25.75 17.30
N ILE A 472 -28.06 -24.54 16.73
CA ILE A 472 -28.38 -23.29 17.44
C ILE A 472 -29.87 -23.27 17.82
N GLY A 473 -30.74 -23.67 16.90
CA GLY A 473 -32.20 -23.68 17.10
C GLY A 473 -32.65 -24.62 18.21
N GLN A 474 -32.05 -25.81 18.29
CA GLN A 474 -32.32 -26.80 19.34
C GLN A 474 -31.50 -26.57 20.62
N GLY A 475 -30.48 -25.70 20.56
CA GLY A 475 -29.58 -25.47 21.68
C GLY A 475 -28.82 -26.74 22.05
N SER A 476 -28.08 -27.30 21.10
CA SER A 476 -27.35 -28.55 21.32
C SER A 476 -25.98 -28.59 20.63
N ASN A 477 -25.14 -29.54 21.06
CA ASN A 477 -23.90 -29.91 20.40
C ASN A 477 -23.79 -31.43 20.36
N SER A 478 -23.40 -32.00 19.23
CA SER A 478 -23.22 -33.44 19.03
C SER A 478 -21.89 -33.74 18.37
N ASN A 479 -21.51 -35.02 18.39
CA ASN A 479 -20.31 -35.49 17.71
C ASN A 479 -20.36 -35.18 16.20
N ILE A 480 -19.25 -34.68 15.68
CA ILE A 480 -19.09 -34.27 14.28
C ILE A 480 -18.88 -35.49 13.38
N SER A 481 -17.92 -36.36 13.69
CA SER A 481 -17.55 -37.45 12.80
C SER A 481 -16.72 -38.53 13.49
N THR A 482 -16.70 -39.72 12.88
CA THR A 482 -16.00 -40.90 13.42
C THR A 482 -14.48 -40.71 13.49
N VAL A 483 -13.94 -39.76 12.73
CA VAL A 483 -12.52 -39.41 12.73
C VAL A 483 -12.16 -38.35 13.76
N TRP A 484 -13.13 -37.55 14.23
CA TRP A 484 -12.89 -36.47 15.19
C TRP A 484 -13.25 -36.87 16.63
N ASP A 485 -14.51 -37.24 16.85
CA ASP A 485 -15.08 -37.39 18.19
C ASP A 485 -16.09 -38.53 18.38
N GLY A 486 -16.39 -39.30 17.33
CA GLY A 486 -17.17 -40.53 17.38
C GLY A 486 -18.29 -40.57 16.35
N ALA A 487 -19.28 -41.46 16.51
CA ALA A 487 -20.37 -41.56 15.53
C ALA A 487 -21.07 -40.19 15.34
N SER A 488 -21.27 -39.78 14.08
CA SER A 488 -21.90 -38.51 13.71
C SER A 488 -23.27 -38.36 14.39
N ALA A 489 -23.57 -37.17 14.89
CA ALA A 489 -24.78 -36.83 15.65
C ALA A 489 -25.00 -37.64 16.95
N ALA A 490 -24.01 -38.41 17.41
CA ALA A 490 -24.08 -39.09 18.69
C ALA A 490 -23.69 -38.16 19.85
N ASN A 491 -23.91 -38.64 21.08
CA ASN A 491 -23.54 -37.95 22.33
C ASN A 491 -24.08 -36.52 22.47
N THR A 492 -25.24 -36.23 21.88
CA THR A 492 -25.87 -34.90 21.92
C THR A 492 -25.99 -34.35 23.35
N GLN A 493 -25.47 -33.14 23.54
CA GLN A 493 -25.50 -32.39 24.78
C GLN A 493 -26.34 -31.14 24.63
N SER A 494 -27.16 -30.83 25.64
CA SER A 494 -27.88 -29.55 25.68
C SER A 494 -26.92 -28.39 25.98
N LYS A 495 -27.08 -27.29 25.24
CA LYS A 495 -26.30 -26.07 25.32
C LYS A 495 -27.23 -24.86 25.32
N SER A 496 -27.09 -23.98 26.29
CA SER A 496 -27.74 -22.66 26.23
C SER A 496 -27.10 -21.79 25.14
N GLY A 497 -27.83 -20.81 24.60
CA GLY A 497 -27.27 -19.85 23.64
C GLY A 497 -26.01 -19.14 24.15
N SER A 498 -25.94 -18.83 25.46
CA SER A 498 -24.72 -18.28 26.06
C SER A 498 -23.53 -19.24 26.05
N GLN A 499 -23.78 -20.54 26.18
CA GLN A 499 -22.71 -21.55 26.09
C GLN A 499 -22.21 -21.65 24.66
N ILE A 500 -23.11 -21.78 23.67
CA ILE A 500 -22.76 -21.81 22.24
C ILE A 500 -21.94 -20.57 21.87
N TRP A 501 -22.40 -19.39 22.31
CA TRP A 501 -21.67 -18.13 22.11
C TRP A 501 -20.26 -18.17 22.69
N SER A 502 -20.13 -18.56 23.97
CA SER A 502 -18.83 -18.59 24.65
C SER A 502 -17.89 -19.68 24.15
N GLU A 503 -18.43 -20.77 23.61
CA GLU A 503 -17.64 -21.94 23.18
C GLU A 503 -17.12 -21.76 21.74
N TRP A 504 -17.87 -21.09 20.85
CA TRP A 504 -17.48 -20.95 19.44
C TRP A 504 -17.40 -19.49 18.96
N PHE A 505 -18.50 -18.72 19.05
CA PHE A 505 -18.58 -17.38 18.45
C PHE A 505 -17.62 -16.38 19.07
N GLN A 506 -17.59 -16.28 20.40
CA GLN A 506 -16.71 -15.33 21.09
C GLN A 506 -15.23 -15.62 20.77
N PRO A 507 -14.72 -16.85 20.94
CA PRO A 507 -13.34 -17.17 20.56
C PRO A 507 -13.02 -16.95 19.07
N PHE A 508 -13.98 -17.19 18.18
CA PHE A 508 -13.86 -16.89 16.74
C PHE A 508 -13.68 -15.40 16.48
N PHE A 509 -14.54 -14.55 17.04
CA PHE A 509 -14.42 -13.10 16.90
C PHE A 509 -13.18 -12.54 17.62
N ASP A 510 -12.83 -13.07 18.79
CA ASP A 510 -11.60 -12.71 19.48
C ASP A 510 -10.37 -12.99 18.60
N TYR A 511 -10.36 -14.09 17.84
CA TYR A 511 -9.30 -14.38 16.88
C TYR A 511 -9.27 -13.41 15.71
N ILE A 512 -10.43 -13.05 15.15
CA ILE A 512 -10.55 -12.03 14.09
C ILE A 512 -9.96 -10.70 14.55
N TYR A 513 -10.34 -10.24 15.75
CA TYR A 513 -9.87 -8.97 16.29
C TYR A 513 -8.40 -8.99 16.72
N ALA A 514 -7.89 -10.13 17.19
CA ALA A 514 -6.47 -10.29 17.49
C ALA A 514 -5.59 -10.21 16.22
N ASN A 515 -6.15 -10.51 15.04
CA ASN A 515 -5.47 -10.48 13.75
C ASN A 515 -6.05 -9.39 12.82
N ASP A 516 -6.48 -8.27 13.42
CA ASP A 516 -7.10 -7.12 12.73
C ASP A 516 -6.22 -6.55 11.62
N ASP A 517 -4.90 -6.68 11.73
CA ASP A 517 -3.93 -6.21 10.76
C ASP A 517 -4.09 -6.86 9.38
N VAL A 518 -4.45 -8.15 9.33
CA VAL A 518 -4.55 -8.92 8.07
C VAL A 518 -5.93 -9.49 7.79
N ILE A 519 -6.77 -9.81 8.78
CA ILE A 519 -8.11 -10.33 8.51
C ILE A 519 -9.04 -9.19 8.07
N LYS A 520 -9.44 -9.21 6.80
CA LYS A 520 -10.25 -8.15 6.15
C LYS A 520 -11.57 -8.66 5.54
N GLY A 521 -11.83 -9.96 5.58
CA GLY A 521 -13.08 -10.55 5.14
C GLY A 521 -13.45 -11.79 5.95
N VAL A 522 -14.74 -12.01 6.16
CA VAL A 522 -15.29 -13.16 6.88
C VAL A 522 -16.59 -13.61 6.21
N THR A 523 -16.70 -14.90 5.95
CA THR A 523 -17.92 -15.54 5.47
C THR A 523 -18.52 -16.37 6.59
N LEU A 524 -19.72 -16.01 7.04
CA LEU A 524 -20.52 -16.85 7.91
C LEU A 524 -21.46 -17.68 7.04
N ILE A 525 -21.44 -18.99 7.22
CA ILE A 525 -22.39 -19.90 6.59
C ILE A 525 -23.55 -20.05 7.56
N ASP A 526 -24.67 -19.39 7.24
CA ASP A 526 -25.87 -19.27 8.09
C ASP A 526 -26.95 -20.20 7.54
N ALA A 527 -26.82 -21.50 7.84
CA ALA A 527 -27.56 -22.54 7.15
C ALA A 527 -28.14 -23.58 8.13
N ASP A 528 -29.31 -24.08 7.78
CA ASP A 528 -29.86 -25.32 8.35
C ASP A 528 -29.25 -26.51 7.61
N TRP A 529 -28.03 -26.89 7.98
CA TRP A 529 -27.32 -27.97 7.30
C TRP A 529 -28.10 -29.28 7.38
N ASP A 530 -28.74 -29.56 8.53
CA ASP A 530 -29.53 -30.77 8.75
C ASP A 530 -30.72 -30.92 7.76
N SER A 531 -31.17 -29.82 7.16
CA SER A 531 -32.21 -29.80 6.12
C SER A 531 -31.68 -30.04 4.69
N GLN A 532 -30.37 -30.02 4.49
CA GLN A 532 -29.74 -30.13 3.18
C GLN A 532 -29.27 -31.59 2.95
N GLY A 533 -29.74 -32.22 1.87
CA GLY A 533 -29.64 -33.68 1.66
C GLY A 533 -28.24 -34.30 1.55
N LEU A 534 -27.17 -33.51 1.57
CA LEU A 534 -25.79 -34.00 1.68
C LEU A 534 -25.32 -34.09 3.14
N TRP A 535 -25.84 -33.20 3.97
CA TRP A 535 -25.45 -33.03 5.37
C TRP A 535 -26.49 -33.60 6.33
N ASP A 536 -27.61 -34.11 5.81
CA ASP A 536 -28.71 -34.68 6.58
C ASP A 536 -28.41 -36.11 7.07
N ALA A 537 -29.33 -36.63 7.88
CA ALA A 537 -29.25 -38.00 8.38
C ALA A 537 -29.27 -39.02 7.20
N PRO A 538 -28.37 -40.01 7.18
CA PRO A 538 -27.63 -40.56 8.32
C PRO A 538 -26.21 -39.97 8.53
N TYR A 539 -25.94 -38.77 8.04
CA TYR A 539 -24.70 -38.01 8.26
C TYR A 539 -23.46 -38.68 7.67
N GLU A 540 -23.58 -39.14 6.42
CA GLU A 540 -22.49 -39.82 5.71
C GLU A 540 -21.26 -38.91 5.52
N GLN A 541 -21.47 -37.60 5.44
CA GLN A 541 -20.44 -36.57 5.30
C GLN A 541 -20.13 -35.85 6.63
N GLY A 542 -20.41 -36.50 7.75
CA GLY A 542 -20.32 -35.90 9.09
C GLY A 542 -21.58 -35.12 9.47
N TYR A 543 -21.67 -34.78 10.76
CA TYR A 543 -22.75 -33.99 11.32
C TYR A 543 -22.34 -32.51 11.34
N TRP A 544 -23.17 -31.67 10.72
CA TRP A 544 -22.91 -30.23 10.56
C TRP A 544 -23.75 -29.38 11.51
N GLY A 545 -25.05 -29.68 11.62
CA GLY A 545 -25.99 -29.04 12.55
C GLY A 545 -26.83 -27.92 11.93
N ASP A 546 -27.10 -26.87 12.70
CA ASP A 546 -27.87 -25.67 12.28
C ASP A 546 -27.14 -24.43 12.78
N SER A 547 -26.61 -23.63 11.86
CA SER A 547 -25.79 -22.45 12.14
C SER A 547 -26.54 -21.13 12.00
N ARG A 548 -27.86 -21.15 11.79
CA ARG A 548 -28.68 -19.94 11.69
C ARG A 548 -28.68 -19.16 13.01
N ILE A 549 -28.31 -17.88 12.96
CA ILE A 549 -28.14 -17.01 14.15
C ILE A 549 -29.41 -16.40 14.74
#